data_AF-A0A6S6U7L7-F1
#
_entry.id   AF-A0A6S6U7L7-F1
#
_cell.length_a   1.000
_cell.length_b   1.000
_cell.length_c   1.000
_cell.angle_alpha   90.00
_cell.angle_beta   90.00
_cell.angle_gamma   90.00
#
_symmetry.space_group_name_H-M   'P 1'
#
loop_
_entity.id
_entity.type
_entity.pdbx_description
1 polymer ?
#
loop_
_entity_poly.entity_id
_entity_poly.type
_entity_poly.pdbx_seq_one_letter_code
_entity_poly.pdbx_strand_id
1 'polypeptide(L)'
;MINLKVKLLKIILECKHFCLFLKQNIVFMWYRIFLLVFVANLFMGCGATESKDLNPDFYKTIGAQIREARLEQGVSQQDLADEVGVTQNGLSLIEDGLATPIHTKLIAIQNYLDVEFKFNGEHTSLEAYMERKK
;
A
#
# COMPACT_ATOMS: atom_id res chain seq x y z
N MET A 1 4.57 -63.93 -49.60
CA MET A 1 4.57 -62.55 -50.13
C MET A 1 3.59 -61.71 -49.30
N ILE A 2 4.08 -60.98 -48.28
CA ILE A 2 3.23 -60.05 -47.53
C ILE A 2 2.78 -58.96 -48.50
N ASN A 3 1.48 -58.82 -48.71
CA ASN A 3 0.88 -57.94 -49.70
C ASN A 3 1.37 -56.48 -49.48
N LEU A 4 1.84 -55.82 -50.54
CA LEU A 4 2.40 -54.47 -50.50
C LEU A 4 1.43 -53.46 -49.83
N LYS A 5 0.11 -53.68 -49.96
CA LYS A 5 -0.91 -52.89 -49.27
C LYS A 5 -0.79 -52.95 -47.74
N VAL A 6 -0.44 -54.10 -47.17
CA VAL A 6 -0.32 -54.29 -45.71
C VAL A 6 0.92 -53.59 -45.15
N LYS A 7 2.04 -53.61 -45.90
CA LYS A 7 3.25 -52.85 -45.53
C LYS A 7 3.01 -51.35 -45.60
N LEU A 8 2.31 -50.88 -46.63
CA LEU A 8 1.97 -49.46 -46.78
C LEU A 8 1.03 -48.97 -45.67
N LEU A 9 0.03 -49.78 -45.30
CA LEU A 9 -0.93 -49.44 -44.25
C LEU A 9 -0.27 -49.33 -42.87
N LYS A 10 0.72 -50.19 -42.58
CA LYS A 10 1.46 -50.17 -41.31
C LYS A 10 2.30 -48.89 -41.16
N ILE A 11 2.99 -48.48 -42.22
CA ILE A 11 3.78 -47.22 -42.24
C ILE A 11 2.87 -45.99 -42.05
N ILE A 12 1.72 -45.96 -42.72
CA ILE A 12 0.75 -44.86 -42.58
C ILE A 12 0.22 -44.79 -41.14
N LEU A 13 -0.06 -45.94 -40.51
CA LEU A 13 -0.55 -46.01 -39.13
C LEU A 13 0.52 -45.53 -38.15
N GLU A 14 1.78 -45.92 -38.34
CA GLU A 14 2.92 -45.48 -37.53
C GLU A 14 3.18 -43.97 -37.69
N CYS A 15 3.11 -43.42 -38.91
CA CYS A 15 3.21 -41.98 -39.15
C CYS A 15 2.04 -41.19 -38.52
N LYS A 16 0.82 -41.73 -38.55
CA LYS A 16 -0.36 -41.11 -37.93
C LYS A 16 -0.23 -41.09 -36.40
N HIS A 17 0.27 -42.15 -35.80
CA HIS A 17 0.52 -42.24 -34.36
C HIS A 17 1.64 -41.28 -33.93
N PHE A 18 2.72 -41.17 -34.71
CA PHE A 18 3.81 -40.22 -34.45
C PHE A 18 3.35 -38.76 -34.56
N CYS A 19 2.50 -38.44 -35.55
CA CYS A 19 1.97 -37.10 -35.73
C CYS A 19 0.97 -36.71 -34.61
N LEU A 20 0.16 -37.68 -34.13
CA LEU A 20 -0.67 -37.50 -32.93
C LEU A 20 0.17 -37.26 -31.68
N PHE A 21 1.26 -38.02 -31.51
CA PHE A 21 2.20 -37.85 -30.40
C PHE A 21 2.88 -36.46 -30.43
N LEU A 22 3.29 -35.97 -31.60
CA LEU A 22 3.85 -34.61 -31.75
C LEU A 22 2.82 -33.53 -31.41
N LYS A 23 1.57 -33.66 -31.88
CA LYS A 23 0.49 -32.70 -31.55
C LYS A 23 0.19 -32.66 -30.06
N GLN A 24 0.15 -33.82 -29.41
CA GLN A 24 -0.12 -33.91 -27.97
C GLN A 24 1.00 -33.23 -27.16
N ASN A 25 2.27 -33.50 -27.50
CA ASN A 25 3.43 -32.91 -26.81
C ASN A 25 3.54 -31.40 -27.01
N ILE A 26 3.22 -30.88 -28.19
CA ILE A 26 3.21 -29.43 -28.44
C ILE A 26 2.17 -28.75 -27.55
N VAL A 27 0.93 -29.26 -27.48
CA VAL A 27 -0.13 -28.70 -26.62
C VAL A 27 0.26 -28.74 -25.14
N PHE A 28 0.88 -29.83 -24.68
CA PHE A 28 1.42 -29.91 -23.32
C PHE A 28 2.54 -28.89 -23.06
N MET A 29 3.38 -28.61 -24.05
CA MET A 29 4.45 -27.61 -23.94
C MET A 29 3.89 -26.19 -23.80
N TRP A 30 2.83 -25.83 -24.54
CA TRP A 30 2.11 -24.57 -24.37
C TRP A 30 1.47 -24.44 -22.99
N TYR A 31 0.90 -25.53 -22.46
CA TYR A 31 0.30 -25.53 -21.12
C TYR A 31 1.34 -25.30 -20.01
N ARG A 32 2.56 -25.83 -20.16
CA ARG A 32 3.66 -25.61 -19.23
C ARG A 32 4.18 -24.17 -19.26
N ILE A 33 4.31 -23.59 -20.45
CA ILE A 33 4.71 -22.18 -20.61
C ILE A 33 3.65 -21.26 -19.98
N PHE A 34 2.37 -21.54 -20.25
CA PHE A 34 1.26 -20.77 -19.67
C PHE A 34 1.22 -20.87 -18.15
N LEU A 35 1.43 -22.07 -17.58
CA LEU A 35 1.49 -22.29 -16.14
C LEU A 35 2.66 -21.52 -15.48
N LEU A 36 3.83 -21.48 -16.11
CA LEU A 36 4.98 -20.73 -15.61
C LEU A 36 4.73 -19.22 -15.59
N VAL A 37 4.10 -18.68 -16.64
CA VAL A 37 3.71 -17.25 -16.69
C VAL A 37 2.64 -16.94 -15.63
N PHE A 38 1.66 -17.83 -15.44
CA PHE A 38 0.62 -17.66 -14.42
C PHE A 38 1.20 -17.67 -13.00
N VAL A 39 2.11 -18.59 -12.69
CA VAL A 39 2.80 -18.66 -11.39
C VAL A 39 3.68 -17.42 -11.17
N ALA A 40 4.37 -16.93 -12.20
CA ALA A 40 5.17 -15.71 -12.11
C ALA A 40 4.32 -14.46 -11.82
N ASN A 41 3.11 -14.37 -12.38
CA ASN A 41 2.19 -13.26 -12.12
C ASN A 41 1.58 -13.33 -10.71
N LEU A 42 1.39 -14.52 -10.14
CA LEU A 42 0.93 -14.68 -8.75
C LEU A 42 1.98 -14.25 -7.72
N PHE A 43 3.27 -14.26 -8.07
CA PHE A 43 4.35 -13.94 -7.13
C PHE A 43 4.66 -12.43 -7.02
N MET A 44 4.24 -11.62 -8.00
CA MET A 44 4.50 -10.15 -8.03
C MET A 44 3.44 -9.31 -7.31
N GLY A 45 2.58 -9.93 -6.51
CA GLY A 45 1.45 -9.27 -5.84
C GLY A 45 1.57 -9.21 -4.33
N CYS A 46 2.73 -8.89 -3.76
CA CYS A 46 2.82 -8.52 -2.35
C CYS A 46 3.91 -7.48 -2.13
N GLY A 47 3.68 -6.27 -2.65
CA GLY A 47 4.33 -5.08 -2.11
C GLY A 47 3.63 -4.73 -0.79
N ALA A 48 4.06 -5.35 0.31
CA ALA A 48 3.72 -4.87 1.64
C ALA A 48 4.34 -3.48 1.78
N THR A 49 3.51 -2.44 1.71
CA THR A 49 3.94 -1.09 2.07
C THR A 49 4.38 -1.14 3.53
N GLU A 50 5.66 -0.94 3.79
CA GLU A 50 6.18 -0.81 5.15
C GLU A 50 5.31 0.20 5.91
N SER A 51 4.62 -0.25 6.95
CA SER A 51 3.95 0.63 7.89
C SER A 51 5.05 1.42 8.58
N LYS A 52 5.26 2.67 8.17
CA LYS A 52 6.17 3.58 8.84
C LYS A 52 5.64 3.76 10.26
N ASP A 53 6.22 3.05 11.22
CA ASP A 53 5.94 3.20 12.64
C ASP A 53 6.33 4.63 13.04
N LEU A 54 5.36 5.53 12.95
CA LEU A 54 5.47 6.85 13.55
C LEU A 54 5.51 6.61 15.06
N ASN A 55 6.58 7.07 15.70
CA ASN A 55 6.78 6.91 17.13
C ASN A 55 5.51 7.37 17.88
N PRO A 56 4.83 6.52 18.68
CA PRO A 56 3.62 6.91 19.40
C PRO A 56 3.83 8.14 20.29
N ASP A 57 5.07 8.38 20.74
CA ASP A 57 5.41 9.58 21.50
C ASP A 57 5.28 10.87 20.68
N PHE A 58 5.47 10.81 19.35
CA PHE A 58 5.36 11.97 18.46
C PHE A 58 3.97 12.60 18.52
N TYR A 59 2.93 11.81 18.26
CA TYR A 59 1.55 12.33 18.21
C TYR A 59 1.07 12.76 19.59
N LYS A 60 1.56 12.11 20.64
CA LYS A 60 1.29 12.50 22.02
C LYS A 60 1.85 13.89 22.35
N THR A 61 3.09 14.16 21.96
CA THR A 61 3.72 15.48 22.17
C THR A 61 3.04 16.58 21.36
N ILE A 62 2.60 16.28 20.13
CA ILE A 62 1.88 17.25 19.29
C ILE A 62 0.47 17.51 19.81
N GLY A 63 -0.27 16.46 20.18
CA GLY A 63 -1.60 16.57 20.76
C GLY A 63 -1.62 17.45 22.00
N ALA A 64 -0.63 17.28 22.90
CA ALA A 64 -0.49 18.11 24.09
C ALA A 64 -0.28 19.59 23.77
N GLN A 65 0.57 19.90 22.78
CA GLN A 65 0.83 21.29 22.35
C GLN A 65 -0.40 21.94 21.72
N ILE A 66 -1.15 21.19 20.91
CA ILE A 66 -2.42 21.66 20.33
C ILE A 66 -3.40 22.01 21.45
N ARG A 67 -3.54 21.12 22.43
CA ARG A 67 -4.43 21.33 23.57
C ARG A 67 -4.04 22.55 24.39
N GLU A 68 -2.75 22.73 24.67
CA GLU A 68 -2.23 23.88 25.42
C GLU A 68 -2.53 25.19 24.68
N ALA A 69 -2.11 25.31 23.41
CA ALA A 69 -2.33 26.50 22.60
C ALA A 69 -3.83 26.84 22.45
N ARG A 70 -4.67 25.82 22.25
CA ARG A 70 -6.13 26.00 22.17
C ARG A 70 -6.70 26.58 23.47
N LEU A 71 -6.25 26.08 24.62
CA LEU A 71 -6.71 26.54 25.93
C LEU A 71 -6.21 27.94 26.26
N GLU A 72 -4.98 28.29 25.89
CA GLU A 72 -4.43 29.64 26.05
C GLU A 72 -5.22 30.69 25.27
N GLN A 73 -5.75 30.31 24.10
CA GLN A 73 -6.57 31.18 23.26
C GLN A 73 -8.06 31.15 23.63
N GLY A 74 -8.47 30.34 24.62
CA GLY A 74 -9.87 30.22 25.03
C GLY A 74 -10.79 29.55 24.00
N VAL A 75 -10.21 28.79 23.07
CA VAL A 75 -10.95 28.11 21.99
C VAL A 75 -11.50 26.77 22.48
N SER A 76 -12.75 26.44 22.17
CA SER A 76 -13.30 25.12 22.52
C SER A 76 -12.82 24.04 21.54
N GLN A 77 -12.87 22.77 21.94
CA GLN A 77 -12.56 21.68 21.00
C GLN A 77 -13.53 21.66 19.81
N GLN A 78 -14.79 22.06 20.01
CA GLN A 78 -15.77 22.11 18.93
C GLN A 78 -15.39 23.20 17.91
N ASP A 79 -15.04 24.40 18.39
CA ASP A 79 -14.69 25.53 17.51
C ASP A 79 -13.46 25.21 16.65
N LEU A 80 -12.40 24.65 17.27
CA LEU A 80 -11.20 24.26 16.53
C LEU A 80 -11.51 23.14 15.53
N ALA A 81 -12.35 22.17 15.91
CA ALA A 81 -12.71 21.06 15.04
C ALA A 81 -13.49 21.52 13.80
N ASP A 82 -14.44 22.44 13.99
CA ASP A 82 -15.24 23.01 12.92
C ASP A 82 -14.38 23.79 11.93
N GLU A 83 -13.44 24.61 12.41
CA GLU A 83 -12.54 25.37 11.56
C GLU A 83 -11.64 24.45 10.71
N VAL A 84 -11.02 23.46 11.33
CA VAL A 84 -10.07 22.57 10.62
C VAL A 84 -10.76 21.41 9.91
N GLY A 85 -12.09 21.34 9.96
CA GLY A 85 -12.93 20.35 9.29
C GLY A 85 -12.68 18.92 9.78
N VAL A 86 -12.70 18.72 11.10
CA VAL A 86 -12.68 17.41 11.78
C VAL A 86 -13.85 17.34 12.77
N THR A 87 -14.13 16.16 13.32
CA THR A 87 -15.13 16.04 14.40
C THR A 87 -14.52 16.42 15.74
N GLN A 88 -15.32 16.90 16.70
CA GLN A 88 -14.83 17.20 18.05
C GLN A 88 -14.23 15.96 18.74
N ASN A 89 -14.85 14.79 18.59
CA ASN A 89 -14.26 13.52 19.06
C ASN A 89 -12.91 13.23 18.37
N GLY A 90 -12.82 13.49 17.07
CA GLY A 90 -11.56 13.35 16.32
C GLY A 90 -10.48 14.27 16.86
N LEU A 91 -10.81 15.53 17.15
CA LEU A 91 -9.88 16.47 17.77
C LEU A 91 -9.47 16.00 19.17
N SER A 92 -10.39 15.49 19.99
CA SER A 92 -10.08 14.92 21.30
C SER A 92 -9.05 13.79 21.19
N LEU A 93 -9.20 12.87 20.24
CA LEU A 93 -8.24 11.79 20.01
C LEU A 93 -6.89 12.31 19.51
N ILE A 94 -6.88 13.39 18.73
CA ILE A 94 -5.64 14.05 18.30
C ILE A 94 -4.92 14.68 19.50
N GLU A 95 -5.63 15.42 20.35
CA GLU A 95 -5.08 16.04 21.55
C GLU A 95 -4.53 15.01 22.55
N ASP A 96 -5.16 13.84 22.64
CA ASP A 96 -4.72 12.74 23.48
C ASP A 96 -3.58 11.89 22.84
N GLY A 97 -3.21 12.18 21.58
CA GLY A 97 -2.19 11.43 20.83
C GLY A 97 -2.61 10.03 20.39
N LEU A 98 -3.91 9.74 20.40
CA LEU A 98 -4.50 8.45 20.06
C LEU A 98 -4.86 8.33 18.57
N ALA A 99 -4.88 9.45 17.85
CA ALA A 99 -5.12 9.51 16.42
C ALA A 99 -3.87 9.94 15.64
N THR A 100 -3.77 9.46 14.40
CA THR A 100 -2.75 9.87 13.42
C THR A 100 -3.40 10.77 12.36
N PRO A 101 -3.57 12.07 12.63
CA PRO A 101 -4.20 12.99 11.70
C PRO A 101 -3.40 13.10 10.40
N ILE A 102 -4.13 13.27 9.29
CA ILE A 102 -3.53 13.59 7.99
C ILE A 102 -2.75 14.90 8.11
N HIS A 103 -1.57 14.97 7.51
CA HIS A 103 -0.68 16.13 7.62
C HIS A 103 -1.34 17.47 7.31
N THR A 104 -2.24 17.51 6.33
CA THR A 104 -3.01 18.72 5.98
C THR A 104 -3.83 19.26 7.15
N LYS A 105 -4.33 18.39 8.03
CA LYS A 105 -5.07 18.78 9.23
C LYS A 105 -4.16 19.35 10.31
N LEU A 106 -2.96 18.81 10.49
CA LEU A 106 -1.98 19.37 11.42
C LEU A 106 -1.56 20.79 10.98
N ILE A 107 -1.32 20.99 9.68
CA ILE A 107 -1.02 22.32 9.12
C ILE A 107 -2.20 23.28 9.33
N ALA A 108 -3.43 22.83 9.10
CA ALA A 108 -4.61 23.66 9.35
C ALA A 108 -4.74 24.08 10.83
N ILE A 109 -4.46 23.16 11.76
CA ILE A 109 -4.43 23.47 13.19
C ILE A 109 -3.32 24.47 13.52
N GLN A 110 -2.11 24.31 12.97
CA GLN A 110 -1.01 25.26 13.16
C GLN A 110 -1.37 26.65 12.67
N ASN A 111 -1.94 26.75 11.48
CA ASN A 111 -2.32 28.03 10.87
C ASN A 111 -3.44 28.72 11.64
N TYR A 112 -4.41 27.96 12.15
CA TYR A 112 -5.50 28.53 12.92
C TYR A 112 -5.04 29.04 14.29
N LEU A 113 -4.21 28.25 14.98
CA LEU A 113 -3.69 28.60 16.29
C LEU A 113 -2.51 29.58 16.20
N ASP A 114 -1.96 29.83 15.01
CA ASP A 114 -0.75 30.65 14.80
C ASP A 114 0.42 30.21 15.70
N VAL A 115 0.66 28.89 15.79
CA VAL A 115 1.71 28.29 16.62
C VAL A 115 2.62 27.34 15.85
N GLU A 116 3.90 27.36 16.23
CA GLU A 116 4.87 26.38 15.77
C GLU A 116 4.98 25.23 16.78
N PHE A 117 4.81 24.00 16.30
CA PHE A 117 4.96 22.81 17.15
C PHE A 117 6.42 22.40 17.25
N LYS A 118 6.87 22.10 18.47
CA LYS A 118 8.20 21.57 18.79
C LYS A 118 8.23 20.08 18.52
N PHE A 119 9.28 19.63 17.84
CA PHE A 119 9.58 18.21 17.61
C PHE A 119 10.90 17.87 18.31
N ASN A 120 10.91 16.93 19.25
CA ASN A 120 12.12 16.42 19.91
C ASN A 120 13.08 17.50 20.50
N GLY A 121 12.60 18.69 20.84
CA GLY A 121 13.41 19.76 21.44
C GLY A 121 14.14 20.69 20.46
N GLU A 122 14.07 20.44 19.14
CA GLU A 122 14.53 21.39 18.11
C GLU A 122 13.34 21.84 17.26
N HIS A 123 13.14 23.15 17.19
CA HIS A 123 12.13 23.77 16.34
C HIS A 123 12.53 23.66 14.89
N THR A 124 11.68 23.07 14.06
CA THR A 124 11.58 23.42 12.64
C THR A 124 10.26 22.86 12.11
N SER A 125 9.55 23.67 11.32
CA SER A 125 8.21 23.45 10.77
C SER A 125 7.90 21.98 10.41
N LEU A 126 6.62 21.59 10.56
CA LEU A 126 6.12 20.26 10.17
C LEU A 126 6.51 19.92 8.72
N GLU A 127 6.56 20.94 7.86
CA GLU A 127 7.02 20.86 6.48
C GLU A 127 8.48 20.38 6.37
N ALA A 128 9.40 20.97 7.14
CA ALA A 128 10.82 20.61 7.15
C ALA A 128 11.11 19.21 7.73
N TYR A 129 10.28 18.73 8.68
CA TYR A 129 10.37 17.34 9.16
C TYR A 129 9.97 16.35 8.07
N MET A 130 8.92 16.67 7.30
CA MET A 130 8.39 15.77 6.28
C MET A 130 9.24 15.76 5.01
N GLU A 131 9.87 16.89 4.64
CA GLU A 131 10.83 16.95 3.52
C GLU A 131 12.04 16.05 3.73
N ARG A 132 12.52 15.89 4.98
CA ARG A 132 13.61 14.96 5.31
C ARG A 132 13.24 13.47 5.15
N LYS A 133 11.94 13.14 5.07
CA LYS A 133 11.44 11.76 4.99
C LYS A 133 10.99 11.33 3.60
N LYS A 134 11.03 12.25 2.61
CA LYS A 134 10.78 11.97 1.19
C LYS A 134 12.02 11.33 0.55
#